data_AF-W2D3M3-F1
#
_entry.id   AF-W2D3M3-F1
#
_cell.length_a   1.000
_cell.length_b   1.000
_cell.length_c   1.000
_cell.angle_alpha   90.00
_cell.angle_beta   90.00
_cell.angle_gamma   90.00
#
_symmetry.space_group_name_H-M   'P 1'
#
loop_
_entity.id
_entity.type
_entity.pdbx_description
1 polymer ?
#
loop_
_entity_poly.entity_id
_entity_poly.type
_entity_poly.pdbx_seq_one_letter_code
_entity_poly.pdbx_strand_id
1 'polypeptide(L)' 'MSETMTADELNLLLDNIRLEIGYQGEVTTLTLKPRQAEEIDAIKNGLYVEGRTFQFNSATNKLTVDSTNCPVHE' A
#
# COMPACT_ATOMS: atom_id res chain seq x y z
N MET A 1 12.03 -10.70 19.73
CA MET A 1 11.02 -9.64 19.83
C MET A 1 11.00 -8.98 18.47
N SER A 2 9.95 -9.17 17.67
CA SER A 2 9.86 -8.50 16.37
C SER A 2 9.49 -7.04 16.64
N GLU A 3 10.41 -6.12 16.38
CA GLU A 3 10.17 -4.69 16.53
C GLU A 3 9.20 -4.25 15.43
N THR A 4 7.95 -4.00 15.82
CA THR A 4 6.91 -3.37 14.98
C THR A 4 7.48 -2.10 14.34
N MET A 5 7.09 -1.80 13.09
CA MET A 5 7.49 -0.54 12.46
C MET A 5 7.02 0.63 13.31
N THR A 6 7.86 1.65 13.43
CA THR A 6 7.45 2.89 14.08
C THR A 6 6.40 3.61 13.23
N ALA A 7 5.59 4.46 13.85
CA ALA A 7 4.58 5.24 13.14
C ALA A 7 5.19 6.15 12.05
N ASP A 8 6.42 6.64 12.26
CA ASP A 8 7.16 7.44 11.29
C ASP A 8 7.57 6.62 10.06
N GLU A 9 8.13 5.43 10.27
CA GLU A 9 8.46 4.48 9.19
C GLU A 9 7.23 4.08 8.38
N LEU A 10 6.09 3.85 9.05
CA LEU A 10 4.83 3.51 8.37
C LEU A 10 4.33 4.69 7.54
N ASN A 11 4.31 5.90 8.07
CA ASN A 11 3.88 7.09 7.33
C ASN A 11 4.76 7.34 6.10
N LEU A 12 6.08 7.19 6.23
CA LEU A 12 7.00 7.30 5.11
C LEU A 12 6.72 6.25 4.03
N LEU A 13 6.43 5.00 4.44
CA LEU A 13 6.06 3.94 3.50
C LEU A 13 4.76 4.28 2.77
N LEU A 14 3.73 4.71 3.49
CA LEU A 14 2.44 5.09 2.92
C LEU A 14 2.60 6.21 1.89
N ASP A 15 3.42 7.22 2.17
CA ASP A 15 3.70 8.32 1.25
C ASP A 15 4.37 7.83 -0.05
N ASN A 16 5.40 6.99 0.06
CA ASN A 16 6.06 6.38 -1.10
C ASN A 16 5.09 5.55 -1.95
N ILE A 17 4.20 4.77 -1.31
CA ILE A 17 3.20 3.97 -2.03
C ILE A 17 2.21 4.88 -2.76
N ARG A 18 1.75 5.98 -2.14
CA ARG A 18 0.84 6.95 -2.77
C ARG A 18 1.48 7.61 -3.98
N LEU A 19 2.78 7.95 -3.90
CA LEU A 19 3.54 8.49 -5.01
C LEU A 19 3.64 7.49 -6.17
N GLU A 20 3.97 6.23 -5.88
CA GLU A 20 4.02 5.18 -6.90
C GLU A 20 2.65 4.96 -7.57
N ILE A 21 1.56 4.95 -6.80
CA ILE A 21 0.19 4.84 -7.35
C ILE A 21 -0.11 6.00 -8.29
N GLY A 22 0.23 7.23 -7.88
CA GLY A 22 0.06 8.42 -8.73
C GLY A 22 0.90 8.40 -10.01
N TYR A 23 2.04 7.70 -10.00
CA TYR A 23 2.96 7.63 -11.14
C TYR A 23 2.63 6.48 -12.11
N GLN A 24 2.26 5.30 -11.60
CA GLN A 24 2.02 4.10 -12.42
C GLN A 24 0.59 3.99 -12.96
N GLY A 25 -0.34 4.80 -12.45
CA GLY A 25 -1.72 4.87 -12.93
C GLY A 25 -2.69 4.02 -12.11
N GLU A 26 -3.79 3.63 -12.75
CA GLU A 26 -4.97 3.05 -12.08
C GLU A 26 -4.66 1.75 -11.32
N VAL A 27 -3.75 0.90 -11.83
CA VAL A 27 -3.34 -0.35 -11.17
C VAL A 27 -1.84 -0.36 -10.95
N THR A 28 -1.43 -0.41 -9.69
CA THR A 28 -0.02 -0.36 -9.29
C THR A 28 0.36 -1.58 -8.49
N THR A 29 1.49 -2.22 -8.82
CA THR A 29 1.98 -3.39 -8.08
C THR A 29 3.33 -3.10 -7.45
N LEU A 30 3.40 -3.26 -6.14
CA LEU A 30 4.54 -2.88 -5.30
C LEU A 30 5.09 -4.13 -4.62
N THR A 31 6.40 -4.20 -4.46
CA THR A 31 7.04 -5.29 -3.69
C THR A 31 7.39 -4.76 -2.30
N LEU A 32 6.73 -5.30 -1.28
CA LEU A 32 6.96 -4.96 0.11
C LEU A 32 8.16 -5.74 0.66
N LYS A 33 8.92 -5.13 1.55
CA LYS A 33 9.92 -5.84 2.36
C LYS A 33 9.21 -6.77 3.35
N PRO A 34 9.86 -7.86 3.81
CA PRO A 34 9.26 -8.80 4.76
C PRO A 34 8.66 -8.11 6.00
N ARG A 35 9.40 -7.16 6.59
CA ARG A 35 8.95 -6.37 7.75
C ARG A 35 7.74 -5.47 7.45
N GLN A 36 7.60 -5.01 6.21
CA GLN A 36 6.45 -4.18 5.78
C GLN A 36 5.23 -5.06 5.50
N ALA A 37 5.44 -6.27 4.98
CA ALA A 37 4.38 -7.25 4.77
C ALA A 37 3.74 -7.69 6.09
N GLU A 38 4.49 -7.71 7.19
CA GLU A 38 3.92 -7.94 8.54
C GLU A 38 2.91 -6.85 8.94
N GLU A 39 3.08 -5.62 8.44
CA GLU A 39 2.22 -4.46 8.71
C GLU A 39 1.16 -4.22 7.63
N ILE A 40 0.83 -5.24 6.82
CA ILE A 40 -0.04 -5.08 5.65
C ILE A 40 -1.43 -4.52 5.98
N ASP A 41 -2.00 -4.88 7.13
CA ASP A 41 -3.28 -4.34 7.58
C ASP A 41 -3.21 -2.83 7.86
N ALA A 42 -2.13 -2.37 8.50
CA ALA A 42 -1.90 -0.96 8.74
C ALA A 42 -1.67 -0.19 7.42
N ILE A 43 -0.94 -0.81 6.48
CA ILE A 43 -0.72 -0.25 5.14
C ILE A 43 -2.05 -0.10 4.39
N LYS A 44 -2.87 -1.16 4.34
CA LYS A 44 -4.19 -1.11 3.67
C LYS A 44 -5.10 -0.05 4.27
N ASN A 45 -5.13 0.05 5.60
CA ASN A 45 -5.93 1.06 6.31
C ASN A 45 -5.43 2.48 6.00
N GLY A 46 -4.11 2.71 6.06
CA GLY A 46 -3.52 4.01 5.74
C GLY A 46 -3.64 4.42 4.27
N LEU A 47 -3.81 3.47 3.35
CA LEU A 47 -4.03 3.71 1.93
C LEU A 47 -5.51 3.69 1.52
N TYR A 48 -6.42 3.41 2.45
CA TYR A 48 -7.84 3.25 2.16
C TYR A 48 -8.41 4.52 1.52
N VAL A 49 -9.01 4.33 0.36
CA VAL A 49 -9.75 5.34 -0.40
C VAL A 49 -10.98 4.64 -0.95
N GLU A 50 -12.11 5.33 -0.99
CA GLU A 50 -13.33 4.77 -1.56
C GLU A 50 -13.09 4.34 -3.03
N GLY A 51 -13.55 3.13 -3.38
CA GLY A 51 -13.31 2.54 -4.70
C GLY A 51 -11.94 1.89 -4.90
N ARG A 52 -10.99 2.03 -3.96
CA ARG A 52 -9.68 1.35 -4.04
C ARG A 52 -9.76 -0.08 -3.54
N THR A 53 -9.19 -1.02 -4.30
CA THR A 53 -9.05 -2.41 -3.87
C THR A 53 -7.58 -2.80 -3.70
N PHE A 54 -7.34 -3.76 -2.79
CA PHE A 54 -6.00 -4.19 -2.42
C PHE A 54 -5.88 -5.71 -2.52
N GLN A 55 -4.90 -6.20 -3.29
CA GLN A 55 -4.57 -7.61 -3.38
C GLN A 55 -3.14 -7.82 -2.87
N PHE A 56 -2.99 -8.59 -1.80
CA PHE A 56 -1.68 -8.90 -1.24
C PHE A 56 -1.33 -10.37 -1.45
N ASN A 57 -0.19 -10.63 -2.08
CA ASN A 57 0.37 -11.95 -2.25
C ASN A 57 1.52 -12.16 -1.26
N SER A 58 1.25 -12.90 -0.19
CA SER A 58 2.21 -13.18 0.89
C SER A 58 3.39 -14.05 0.44
N ALA A 59 3.21 -14.91 -0.59
CA ALA A 59 4.30 -15.75 -1.11
C ALA A 59 5.38 -14.92 -1.84
N THR A 60 5.00 -13.77 -2.39
CA THR A 60 5.91 -12.89 -3.14
C THR A 60 6.08 -11.51 -2.50
N ASN A 61 5.44 -11.26 -1.37
CA ASN A 61 5.31 -9.96 -0.71
C ASN A 61 4.87 -8.83 -1.66
N LYS A 62 4.01 -9.15 -2.64
CA LYS A 62 3.52 -8.16 -3.61
C LYS A 62 2.17 -7.61 -3.17
N LEU A 63 2.06 -6.28 -3.11
CA LEU A 63 0.81 -5.56 -2.91
C LEU A 63 0.40 -4.92 -4.24
N THR A 64 -0.70 -5.38 -4.79
CA THR A 64 -1.37 -4.73 -5.92
C THR A 64 -2.46 -3.82 -5.38
N VAL A 65 -2.40 -2.56 -5.78
CA VAL A 65 -3.38 -1.52 -5.46
C VAL A 65 -4.08 -1.15 -6.75
N ASP A 66 -5.39 -1.37 -6.78
CA ASP A 66 -6.25 -1.02 -7.90
C ASP A 66 -7.12 0.16 -7.50
N SER A 67 -6.93 1.28 -8.18
CA SER A 67 -7.63 2.55 -8.02
C SER A 67 -8.51 2.86 -9.23
N THR A 68 -8.79 1.88 -10.10
CA THR A 68 -9.60 2.06 -11.32
C THR A 68 -11.03 2.52 -11.00
N ASN A 69 -11.54 2.15 -9.82
CA ASN A 69 -12.86 2.57 -9.34
C ASN A 69 -12.79 3.73 -8.34
N CYS A 70 -11.61 4.34 -8.13
CA CYS A 70 -11.54 5.54 -7.30
C CYS A 70 -12.27 6.67 -8.00
N PRO A 71 -13.17 7.39 -7.32
CA PRO A 71 -13.76 8.59 -7.89
C PRO A 71 -12.64 9.59 -8.10
N VAL A 72 -12.33 9.87 -9.38
CA VAL A 72 -11.56 11.06 -9.75
C VAL A 72 -12.38 12.24 -9.24
N HIS A 73 -11.91 12.90 -8.18
CA HIS A 73 -12.41 14.23 -7.86
C HIS A 73 -11.94 15.13 -9.01
N GLU A 74 -12.87 15.41 -9.93
CA GLU A 74 -12.79 16.55 -10.87
C GLU A 74 -12.66 17.88 -10.13
#